data_AF-A0A947KNI8-F1
#
_entry.id   AF-A0A947KNI8-F1
#
_cell.length_a   1.000
_cell.length_b   1.000
_cell.length_c   1.000
_cell.angle_alpha   90.00
_cell.angle_beta   90.00
_cell.angle_gamma   90.00
#
_symmetry.space_group_name_H-M   'P 1'
#
loop_
_entity.id
_entity.type
_entity.pdbx_description
1 polymer ?
#
loop_
_entity_poly.entity_id
_entity_poly.type
_entity_poly.pdbx_seq_one_letter_code
_entity_poly.pdbx_strand_id
1 'polypeptide(L)'
;MARILGDESDKLPASTSKARALIIGGVRFTHAAARFWASLLSEVAADYPDCNALVFETMSGTVLTRDLLFPEMALQRELDRLQPTVPIEQALKEALAELEIFGPPGTVQLSLLAPARNATHSVAGGDDRVIKRCQLPLDCVDADIFAYLLTWLMEWAELPESQWNSDHVEGAFPVHDPDLPESWDTASGRVQFEFTRRHISEGLYRWCLLMRRVALAGEPRNGEPRNGEPRNGEPRNGEPRNGEPRNGEPRNGEPRNGEPGN
;
A
#
# COMPACT_ATOMS: atom_id res chain seq x y z
N MET A 1 -4.02 -7.08 20.85
CA MET A 1 -3.47 -5.74 20.56
C MET A 1 -4.64 -4.79 20.49
N ALA A 2 -4.49 -3.61 21.09
CA ALA A 2 -5.47 -2.53 20.98
C ALA A 2 -5.64 -2.11 19.51
N ARG A 3 -6.80 -1.56 19.14
CA ARG A 3 -7.05 -1.02 17.80
C ARG A 3 -6.04 0.08 17.50
N ILE A 4 -5.45 0.09 16.31
CA ILE A 4 -4.45 1.11 15.92
C ILE A 4 -5.14 2.47 15.75
N LEU A 5 -6.39 2.48 15.25
CA LEU A 5 -7.17 3.70 15.03
C LEU A 5 -8.05 4.10 16.21
N GLY A 6 -7.90 3.40 17.35
CA GLY A 6 -8.42 3.78 18.67
C GLY A 6 -9.85 4.33 18.67
N ASP A 7 -10.84 3.45 18.60
CA ASP A 7 -12.18 3.79 19.08
C ASP A 7 -12.43 3.07 20.42
N GLU A 8 -12.41 3.84 21.51
CA GLU A 8 -12.84 3.42 22.86
C GLU A 8 -14.39 3.34 22.97
N SER A 9 -15.10 3.73 21.91
CA SER A 9 -16.56 3.74 21.85
C SER A 9 -17.07 2.87 20.71
N ASP A 10 -16.96 1.55 20.84
CA ASP A 10 -18.14 0.73 20.54
C ASP A 10 -18.03 -0.69 21.09
N LYS A 11 -19.11 -1.10 21.77
CA LYS A 11 -19.37 -2.46 22.22
C LYS A 11 -19.74 -3.35 21.02
N LEU A 12 -18.88 -3.45 20.01
CA LEU A 12 -18.97 -4.52 19.02
C LEU A 12 -17.88 -5.56 19.29
N PRO A 13 -18.21 -6.87 19.21
CA PRO A 13 -17.24 -7.92 19.45
C PRO A 13 -16.07 -7.70 18.49
N ALA A 14 -14.85 -7.72 19.04
CA ALA A 14 -13.61 -7.58 18.31
C ALA A 14 -13.70 -8.38 16.99
N SER A 15 -13.83 -7.67 15.86
CA SER A 15 -13.51 -8.23 14.55
C SER A 15 -12.01 -8.47 14.59
N THR A 16 -11.63 -9.62 15.14
CA THR A 16 -10.25 -10.05 15.29
C THR A 16 -9.73 -10.39 13.91
N SER A 17 -9.39 -9.40 13.09
CA SER A 17 -8.41 -9.62 12.05
C SER A 17 -7.04 -9.66 12.71
N LYS A 18 -6.68 -10.85 13.21
CA LYS A 18 -5.31 -11.16 13.62
C LYS A 18 -4.48 -11.35 12.36
N ALA A 19 -4.30 -10.30 11.57
CA ALA A 19 -3.41 -10.32 10.42
C ALA A 19 -1.97 -10.50 10.93
N ARG A 20 -1.58 -11.78 11.08
CA ARG A 20 -0.36 -12.21 11.77
C ARG A 20 0.87 -12.21 10.88
N ALA A 21 0.64 -12.07 9.58
CA ALA A 21 1.65 -12.08 8.55
C ALA A 21 1.18 -11.29 7.33
N LEU A 22 2.14 -10.76 6.58
CA LEU A 22 1.91 -10.16 5.28
C LEU A 22 2.59 -11.05 4.24
N ILE A 23 1.88 -11.45 3.18
CA ILE A 23 2.48 -12.23 2.09
C ILE A 23 2.76 -11.30 0.92
N ILE A 24 4.03 -11.18 0.54
CA ILE A 24 4.50 -10.29 -0.52
C ILE A 24 5.31 -11.13 -1.51
N GLY A 25 4.89 -11.12 -2.78
CA GLY A 25 5.57 -11.92 -3.81
C GLY A 25 5.64 -13.42 -3.49
N GLY A 26 4.70 -13.96 -2.69
CA GLY A 26 4.71 -15.35 -2.22
C GLY A 26 5.55 -15.60 -0.96
N VAL A 27 6.28 -14.61 -0.46
CA VAL A 27 7.07 -14.70 0.77
C VAL A 27 6.23 -14.24 1.96
N ARG A 28 6.19 -15.05 3.03
CA ARG A 28 5.46 -14.75 4.25
C ARG A 28 6.33 -13.98 5.25
N PHE A 29 6.00 -12.72 5.48
CA PHE A 29 6.66 -11.86 6.46
C PHE A 29 5.90 -11.84 7.78
N THR A 30 6.60 -12.03 8.89
CA THR A 30 6.02 -12.07 10.24
C THR A 30 6.70 -11.12 11.24
N HIS A 31 7.58 -10.23 10.78
CA HIS A 31 8.23 -9.24 11.65
C HIS A 31 7.27 -8.12 12.06
N ALA A 32 7.70 -7.24 12.96
CA ALA A 32 6.86 -6.17 13.52
C ALA A 32 6.22 -5.28 12.44
N ALA A 33 7.00 -4.82 11.44
CA ALA A 33 6.48 -4.00 10.36
C ALA A 33 5.42 -4.71 9.50
N ALA A 34 5.62 -5.98 9.16
CA ALA A 34 4.62 -6.79 8.44
C ALA A 34 3.31 -6.90 9.23
N ARG A 35 3.40 -7.17 10.54
CA ARG A 35 2.21 -7.24 11.41
C ARG A 35 1.52 -5.89 11.54
N PHE A 36 2.26 -4.79 11.65
CA PHE A 36 1.70 -3.44 11.68
C PHE A 36 0.91 -3.14 10.40
N TRP A 37 1.56 -3.25 9.23
CA TRP A 37 0.91 -2.94 7.95
C TRP A 37 -0.27 -3.86 7.68
N ALA A 38 -0.15 -5.15 7.95
CA ALA A 38 -1.26 -6.09 7.80
C ALA A 38 -2.44 -5.75 8.72
N SER A 39 -2.17 -5.46 10.00
CA SER A 39 -3.22 -5.12 10.97
C SER A 39 -3.93 -3.82 10.60
N LEU A 40 -3.18 -2.78 10.22
CA LEU A 40 -3.74 -1.50 9.81
C LEU A 40 -4.60 -1.63 8.55
N LEU A 41 -4.09 -2.33 7.53
CA LEU A 41 -4.84 -2.55 6.29
C LEU A 41 -6.13 -3.36 6.53
N SER A 42 -6.09 -4.36 7.40
CA SER A 42 -7.28 -5.12 7.78
C SER A 42 -8.27 -4.28 8.59
N GLU A 43 -7.80 -3.49 9.55
CA GLU A 43 -8.64 -2.61 10.38
C GLU A 43 -9.34 -1.56 9.51
N VAL A 44 -8.61 -0.92 8.59
CA VAL A 44 -9.18 0.02 7.62
C VAL A 44 -10.22 -0.65 6.72
N ALA A 45 -9.93 -1.84 6.20
CA ALA A 45 -10.86 -2.55 5.34
C ALA A 45 -12.16 -2.97 6.06
N ALA A 46 -12.07 -3.30 7.35
CA ALA A 46 -13.22 -3.72 8.16
C ALA A 46 -14.07 -2.53 8.63
N ASP A 47 -13.43 -1.49 9.16
CA ASP A 47 -14.11 -0.38 9.84
C ASP A 47 -14.39 0.83 8.91
N TYR A 48 -13.63 0.95 7.79
CA TYR A 48 -13.72 2.06 6.85
C TYR A 48 -13.78 1.57 5.38
N PRO A 49 -14.86 0.88 4.97
CA PRO A 49 -14.97 0.27 3.64
C PRO A 49 -14.95 1.27 2.47
N ASP A 50 -15.32 2.53 2.73
CA ASP A 50 -15.27 3.63 1.74
C ASP A 50 -13.85 4.21 1.56
N CYS A 51 -12.87 3.76 2.36
CA CYS A 51 -11.51 4.28 2.33
C CYS A 51 -10.75 3.77 1.09
N ASN A 52 -10.18 4.69 0.30
CA ASN A 52 -9.38 4.36 -0.88
C ASN A 52 -7.89 4.70 -0.72
N ALA A 53 -7.54 5.54 0.26
CA ALA A 53 -6.16 5.93 0.50
C ALA A 53 -5.89 6.28 1.97
N LEU A 54 -4.64 6.05 2.37
CA LEU A 54 -4.09 6.40 3.66
C LEU A 54 -2.97 7.42 3.45
N VAL A 55 -2.98 8.50 4.23
CA VAL A 55 -1.93 9.52 4.20
C VAL A 55 -1.30 9.60 5.58
N PHE A 56 0.02 9.35 5.63
CA PHE A 56 0.81 9.51 6.84
C PHE A 56 1.68 10.75 6.72
N GLU A 57 1.66 11.60 7.73
CA GLU A 57 2.45 12.82 7.80
C GLU A 57 3.25 12.84 9.10
N THR A 58 4.55 13.13 9.01
CA THR A 58 5.41 13.32 10.18
C THR A 58 6.59 14.23 9.84
N MET A 59 7.34 14.63 10.87
CA MET A 59 8.63 15.30 10.70
C MET A 59 9.72 14.32 11.13
N SER A 60 10.69 14.08 10.25
CA SER A 60 11.81 13.20 10.57
C SER A 60 13.08 13.66 9.87
N GLY A 61 14.19 13.61 10.60
CA GLY A 61 15.55 13.78 10.06
C GLY A 61 16.23 12.46 9.72
N THR A 62 15.57 11.33 9.95
CA THR A 62 16.14 9.99 9.80
C THR A 62 16.50 9.73 8.34
N VAL A 63 17.68 9.17 8.09
CA VAL A 63 18.09 8.77 6.73
C VAL A 63 17.68 7.32 6.54
N LEU A 64 16.88 7.05 5.50
CA LEU A 64 16.44 5.69 5.20
C LEU A 64 17.61 4.87 4.67
N THR A 65 18.00 3.82 5.37
CA THR A 65 19.09 2.91 4.98
C THR A 65 18.69 1.48 5.25
N ARG A 66 19.39 0.52 4.63
CA ARG A 66 19.12 -0.91 4.86
C ARG A 66 19.33 -1.36 6.30
N ASP A 67 20.11 -0.60 7.08
CA ASP A 67 20.29 -0.86 8.51
C ASP A 67 18.97 -0.75 9.29
N LEU A 68 18.04 0.08 8.83
CA LEU A 68 16.70 0.22 9.42
C LEU A 68 15.81 -1.03 9.20
N LEU A 69 16.17 -1.96 8.31
CA LEU A 69 15.48 -3.25 8.21
C LEU A 69 15.77 -4.15 9.41
N PHE A 70 16.92 -3.94 10.07
CA PHE A 70 17.44 -4.73 11.17
C PHE A 70 17.86 -3.82 12.33
N PRO A 71 16.90 -3.14 13.00
CA PRO A 71 17.20 -2.15 14.05
C PRO A 71 18.02 -2.75 15.20
N GLU A 72 17.81 -4.01 15.53
CA GLU A 72 18.59 -4.76 16.53
C GLU A 72 20.09 -4.83 16.17
N MET A 73 20.39 -5.04 14.87
CA MET A 73 21.77 -5.09 14.39
C MET A 73 22.40 -3.70 14.30
N ALA A 74 21.60 -2.67 14.01
CA ALA A 74 22.05 -1.28 14.03
C ALA A 74 22.43 -0.88 15.46
N LEU A 75 21.55 -1.16 16.44
CA LEU A 75 21.79 -0.93 17.85
C LEU A 75 23.02 -1.71 18.35
N GLN A 76 23.14 -2.99 17.99
CA GLN A 76 24.32 -3.77 18.39
C GLN A 76 25.61 -3.17 17.84
N ARG A 77 25.62 -2.71 16.58
CA ARG A 77 26.78 -2.04 15.98
C ARG A 77 27.11 -0.72 16.68
N GLU A 78 26.12 0.03 17.12
CA GLU A 78 26.33 1.24 17.92
C GLU A 78 26.89 0.91 19.30
N LEU A 79 26.33 -0.09 19.98
CA LEU A 79 26.84 -0.59 21.25
C LEU A 79 28.29 -1.11 21.14
N ASP A 80 28.63 -1.78 20.04
CA ASP A 80 29.99 -2.26 19.77
C ASP A 80 30.96 -1.10 19.47
N ARG A 81 30.46 0.01 18.90
CA ARG A 81 31.23 1.25 18.67
C ARG A 81 31.42 2.06 19.94
N LEU A 82 30.44 2.05 20.84
CA LEU A 82 30.55 2.59 22.18
C LEU A 82 31.60 1.74 22.91
N GLN A 83 32.84 2.23 22.91
CA GLN A 83 33.93 1.55 23.60
C GLN A 83 33.50 1.20 25.04
N PRO A 84 33.90 0.05 25.60
CA PRO A 84 33.55 -0.36 26.97
C PRO A 84 34.08 0.59 28.07
N THR A 85 34.65 1.73 27.69
CA THR A 85 35.24 2.75 28.55
C THR A 85 34.26 3.82 29.00
N VAL A 86 33.07 3.97 28.39
CA VAL A 86 32.08 4.96 28.80
C VAL A 86 31.18 4.34 29.88
N PRO A 87 31.15 4.88 31.11
CA PRO A 87 30.24 4.41 32.15
C PRO A 87 28.78 4.54 31.69
N ILE A 88 27.94 3.55 32.01
CA ILE A 88 26.50 3.56 31.63
C ILE A 88 25.80 4.86 32.05
N GLU A 89 26.17 5.43 33.20
CA GLU A 89 25.60 6.70 33.67
C GLU A 89 25.94 7.88 32.75
N GLN A 90 27.14 7.88 32.15
CA GLN A 90 27.57 8.90 31.20
C GLN A 90 26.85 8.71 29.86
N ALA A 91 26.73 7.47 29.38
CA ALA A 91 25.96 7.16 28.18
C ALA A 91 24.47 7.52 28.34
N LEU A 92 23.89 7.28 29.51
CA LEU A 92 22.51 7.69 29.83
C LEU A 92 22.37 9.22 29.89
N LYS A 93 23.34 9.94 30.47
CA LYS A 93 23.35 11.41 30.47
C LYS A 93 23.46 11.98 29.07
N GLU A 94 24.28 11.39 28.21
CA GLU A 94 24.41 11.79 26.81
C GLU A 94 23.11 11.53 26.04
N ALA A 95 22.51 10.35 26.18
CA ALA A 95 21.22 10.04 25.57
C ALA A 95 20.09 10.96 26.07
N LEU A 96 20.04 11.27 27.37
CA LEU A 96 19.09 12.23 27.92
C LEU A 96 19.35 13.65 27.43
N ALA A 97 20.61 14.07 27.31
CA ALA A 97 20.96 15.38 26.77
C ALA A 97 20.57 15.51 25.28
N GLU A 98 20.74 14.46 24.48
CA GLU A 98 20.23 14.43 23.11
C GLU A 98 18.69 14.54 23.07
N LEU A 99 17.99 13.80 23.92
CA LEU A 99 16.53 13.91 24.06
C LEU A 99 16.08 15.30 24.54
N GLU A 100 16.86 15.99 25.38
CA GLU A 100 16.59 17.37 25.81
C GLU A 100 16.81 18.38 24.67
N ILE A 101 17.78 18.13 23.79
CA ILE A 101 18.10 19.01 22.65
C ILE A 101 17.10 18.83 21.51
N PHE A 102 16.80 17.58 21.13
CA PHE A 102 15.97 17.27 19.97
C PHE A 102 14.50 17.05 20.33
N GLY A 103 14.19 16.81 21.60
CA GLY A 103 12.86 16.40 22.05
C GLY A 103 12.55 14.93 21.74
N PRO A 104 11.43 14.40 22.25
CA PRO A 104 10.98 13.07 21.87
C PRO A 104 10.61 13.03 20.37
N PRO A 105 10.70 11.86 19.72
CA PRO A 105 10.32 11.72 18.32
C PRO A 105 8.87 12.19 18.09
N GLY A 106 8.64 12.86 16.95
CA GLY A 106 7.34 13.44 16.62
C GLY A 106 6.24 12.40 16.47
N THR A 107 4.98 12.83 16.62
CA THR A 107 3.83 11.98 16.32
C THR A 107 3.68 11.77 14.81
N VAL A 108 3.05 10.65 14.43
CA VAL A 108 2.65 10.39 13.05
C VAL A 108 1.17 10.65 12.91
N GLN A 109 0.82 11.60 12.04
CA GLN A 109 -0.57 11.88 11.70
C GLN A 109 -1.02 10.96 10.58
N LEU A 110 -2.14 10.25 10.79
CA LEU A 110 -2.77 9.41 9.79
C LEU A 110 -4.11 10.02 9.37
N SER A 111 -4.31 10.16 8.06
CA SER A 111 -5.57 10.57 7.45
C SER A 111 -6.09 9.45 6.54
N LEU A 112 -7.33 9.03 6.74
CA LEU A 112 -8.05 8.12 5.85
C LEU A 112 -8.82 8.96 4.85
N LEU A 113 -8.71 8.61 3.58
CA LEU A 113 -9.36 9.30 2.47
C LEU A 113 -10.40 8.42 1.80
N ALA A 114 -11.45 9.04 1.26
CA ALA A 114 -12.46 8.43 0.42
C ALA A 114 -12.67 9.26 -0.85
N PRO A 115 -13.11 8.66 -1.97
CA PRO A 115 -13.35 9.39 -3.21
C PRO A 115 -14.46 10.44 -3.04
N ALA A 116 -14.29 11.64 -3.65
CA ALA A 116 -15.38 12.61 -3.72
C ALA A 116 -16.56 12.07 -4.52
N ARG A 117 -17.78 12.28 -4.01
CA ARG A 117 -19.03 11.78 -4.59
C ARG A 117 -19.40 12.36 -5.97
N ASN A 118 -18.66 13.34 -6.49
CA ASN A 118 -18.98 14.09 -7.71
C ASN A 118 -17.94 13.98 -8.85
N ALA A 119 -17.06 12.97 -8.82
CA ALA A 119 -16.09 12.77 -9.90
C ALA A 119 -16.71 12.02 -11.10
N THR A 120 -17.72 12.59 -11.77
CA THR A 120 -18.24 12.00 -13.02
C THR A 120 -17.39 12.34 -14.24
N HIS A 121 -16.54 13.36 -14.20
CA HIS A 121 -15.53 13.61 -15.24
C HIS A 121 -14.46 14.56 -14.68
N SER A 122 -13.46 14.06 -13.95
CA SER A 122 -12.23 14.84 -13.75
C SER A 122 -11.01 13.94 -13.58
N VAL A 123 -9.91 14.44 -14.12
CA VAL A 123 -8.59 13.83 -14.22
C VAL A 123 -8.06 13.48 -12.82
N ALA A 124 -7.34 12.36 -12.75
CA ALA A 124 -6.71 11.79 -11.57
C ALA A 124 -6.10 12.83 -10.61
N GLY A 125 -6.46 12.75 -9.32
CA GLY A 125 -5.58 13.16 -8.22
C GLY A 125 -6.02 14.31 -7.31
N GLY A 126 -7.19 14.93 -7.47
CA GLY A 126 -7.50 16.20 -6.78
C GLY A 126 -8.43 16.17 -5.55
N ASP A 127 -9.47 15.34 -5.54
CA ASP A 127 -10.66 15.59 -4.68
C ASP A 127 -10.96 14.44 -3.70
N ASP A 128 -9.96 13.74 -3.18
CA ASP A 128 -10.22 12.76 -2.13
C ASP A 128 -10.59 13.50 -0.81
N ARG A 129 -11.73 13.14 -0.20
CA ARG A 129 -12.19 13.74 1.07
C ARG A 129 -11.59 12.99 2.26
N VAL A 130 -11.17 13.73 3.29
CA VAL A 130 -10.73 13.13 4.56
C VAL A 130 -11.95 12.60 5.33
N ILE A 131 -11.96 11.30 5.64
CA ILE A 131 -13.04 10.66 6.41
C ILE A 131 -12.67 10.44 7.87
N LYS A 132 -11.38 10.27 8.19
CA LYS A 132 -10.86 10.22 9.57
C LYS A 132 -9.46 10.81 9.59
N ARG A 133 -9.15 11.54 10.67
CA ARG A 133 -7.80 12.01 10.95
C ARG A 133 -7.48 11.71 12.40
N CYS A 134 -6.38 11.03 12.65
CA CYS A 134 -5.93 10.68 13.99
C CYS A 134 -4.41 10.79 14.08
N GLN A 135 -3.89 10.94 15.30
CA GLN A 135 -2.48 10.73 15.57
C GLN A 135 -2.31 9.27 15.99
N LEU A 136 -1.34 8.58 15.40
CA LEU A 136 -0.99 7.25 15.86
C LEU A 136 -0.46 7.36 17.30
N PRO A 137 -0.88 6.47 18.22
CA PRO A 137 -0.37 6.50 19.60
C PRO A 137 1.16 6.43 19.60
N LEU A 138 1.81 7.27 20.40
CA LEU A 138 3.27 7.28 20.52
C LEU A 138 3.82 5.91 20.99
N ASP A 139 3.06 5.20 21.84
CA ASP A 139 3.40 3.84 22.27
C ASP A 139 3.35 2.80 21.13
N CYS A 140 2.77 3.16 19.98
CA CYS A 140 2.66 2.29 18.80
C CYS A 140 3.62 2.73 17.69
N VAL A 141 3.55 3.98 17.25
CA VAL A 141 4.32 4.51 16.12
C VAL A 141 4.64 5.99 16.35
N ASP A 142 5.91 6.28 16.60
CA ASP A 142 6.49 7.61 16.50
C ASP A 142 7.24 7.79 15.16
N ALA A 143 7.86 8.96 14.96
CA ALA A 143 8.57 9.29 13.72
C ALA A 143 9.74 8.33 13.40
N ASP A 144 10.43 7.80 14.40
CA ASP A 144 11.56 6.89 14.22
C ASP A 144 11.07 5.47 13.92
N ILE A 145 10.04 5.02 14.64
CA ILE A 145 9.35 3.76 14.34
C ILE A 145 8.81 3.80 12.91
N PHE A 146 8.24 4.94 12.50
CA PHE A 146 7.73 5.13 11.16
C PHE A 146 8.83 5.03 10.09
N ALA A 147 10.05 5.46 10.37
CA ALA A 147 11.18 5.26 9.46
C ALA A 147 11.50 3.78 9.23
N TYR A 148 11.44 2.95 10.28
CA TYR A 148 11.58 1.49 10.12
C TYR A 148 10.45 0.90 9.27
N LEU A 149 9.20 1.32 9.53
CA LEU A 149 8.02 0.87 8.78
C LEU A 149 8.10 1.24 7.30
N LEU A 150 8.57 2.45 7.00
CA LEU A 150 8.73 2.98 5.65
C LEU A 150 9.86 2.27 4.90
N THR A 151 10.98 1.98 5.56
CA THR A 151 12.10 1.23 4.97
C THR A 151 11.64 -0.14 4.45
N TRP A 152 10.77 -0.83 5.19
CA TRP A 152 10.19 -2.08 4.74
C TRP A 152 9.30 -1.92 3.49
N LEU A 153 8.56 -0.82 3.35
CA LEU A 153 7.79 -0.55 2.12
C LEU A 153 8.72 -0.38 0.91
N MET A 154 9.86 0.29 1.09
CA MET A 154 10.85 0.48 0.03
C MET A 154 11.48 -0.85 -0.40
N GLU A 155 11.83 -1.69 0.57
CA GLU A 155 12.40 -3.02 0.32
C GLU A 155 11.38 -3.94 -0.37
N TRP A 156 10.12 -3.95 0.06
CA TRP A 156 9.07 -4.75 -0.58
C TRP A 156 8.71 -4.28 -1.99
N ALA A 157 8.89 -2.99 -2.28
CA ALA A 157 8.76 -2.45 -3.64
C ALA A 157 10.01 -2.69 -4.50
N GLU A 158 11.04 -3.36 -3.97
CA GLU A 158 12.31 -3.66 -4.64
C GLU A 158 13.03 -2.39 -5.15
N LEU A 159 12.86 -1.27 -4.45
CA LEU A 159 13.50 -0.01 -4.80
C LEU A 159 14.98 -0.03 -4.39
N PRO A 160 15.90 0.48 -5.21
CA PRO A 160 17.31 0.56 -4.81
C PRO A 160 17.50 1.59 -3.68
N GLU A 161 18.35 1.26 -2.71
CA GLU A 161 18.61 2.10 -1.52
C GLU A 161 19.02 3.54 -1.87
N SER A 162 19.70 3.73 -3.00
CA SER A 162 20.09 5.05 -3.51
C SER A 162 18.89 5.97 -3.81
N GLN A 163 17.69 5.40 -4.01
CA GLN A 163 16.48 6.17 -4.30
C GLN A 163 15.63 6.45 -3.06
N TRP A 164 15.79 5.70 -1.95
CA TRP A 164 14.91 5.77 -0.78
C TRP A 164 14.84 7.17 -0.15
N ASN A 165 15.92 7.94 -0.30
CA ASN A 165 16.05 9.27 0.26
C ASN A 165 15.72 10.41 -0.71
N SER A 166 15.24 10.11 -1.92
CA SER A 166 14.85 11.14 -2.89
C SER A 166 13.68 11.99 -2.39
N ASP A 167 13.53 13.20 -2.93
CA ASP A 167 12.41 14.09 -2.60
C ASP A 167 11.04 13.48 -2.94
N HIS A 168 11.02 12.54 -3.89
CA HIS A 168 9.84 11.82 -4.35
C HIS A 168 10.21 10.39 -4.70
N VAL A 169 9.43 9.44 -4.18
CA VAL A 169 9.62 7.99 -4.39
C VAL A 169 8.25 7.35 -4.58
N GLU A 170 8.09 6.60 -5.66
CA GLU A 170 6.90 5.79 -5.92
C GLU A 170 7.28 4.32 -5.87
N GLY A 171 6.40 3.52 -5.27
CA GLY A 171 6.61 2.08 -5.17
C GLY A 171 5.30 1.34 -5.13
N ALA A 172 5.34 0.07 -5.53
CA ALA A 172 4.17 -0.76 -5.44
C ALA A 172 4.54 -2.24 -5.34
N PHE A 173 3.87 -2.98 -4.47
CA PHE A 173 4.16 -4.39 -4.23
C PHE A 173 2.87 -5.21 -4.11
N PRO A 174 2.87 -6.48 -4.59
CA PRO A 174 1.73 -7.35 -4.46
C PRO A 174 1.55 -7.75 -2.99
N VAL A 175 0.31 -7.73 -2.51
CA VAL A 175 -0.05 -8.14 -1.16
C VAL A 175 -1.13 -9.20 -1.25
N HIS A 176 -0.87 -10.35 -0.63
CA HIS A 176 -1.85 -11.40 -0.45
C HIS A 176 -2.24 -11.49 1.02
N ASP A 177 -3.56 -11.56 1.27
CA ASP A 177 -4.12 -11.72 2.60
C ASP A 177 -4.29 -13.21 2.90
N PRO A 178 -3.55 -13.79 3.86
CA PRO A 178 -3.59 -15.22 4.16
C PRO A 178 -4.91 -15.70 4.77
N ASP A 179 -5.74 -14.79 5.30
CA ASP A 179 -6.97 -15.13 6.00
C ASP A 179 -8.22 -15.08 5.08
N LEU A 180 -8.06 -14.70 3.80
CA LEU A 180 -9.12 -14.72 2.79
C LEU A 180 -9.13 -16.07 2.04
N PRO A 181 -10.28 -16.76 1.90
CA PRO A 181 -10.35 -18.08 1.29
C PRO A 181 -9.87 -18.05 -0.18
N GLU A 182 -9.16 -19.10 -0.61
CA GLU A 182 -8.58 -19.23 -1.97
C GLU A 182 -9.60 -19.12 -3.12
N SER A 183 -10.91 -19.23 -2.84
CA SER A 183 -11.97 -19.16 -3.84
C SER A 183 -12.46 -17.72 -4.10
N TRP A 184 -11.63 -16.91 -4.73
CA TRP A 184 -12.00 -15.74 -5.52
C TRP A 184 -10.73 -15.22 -6.20
N ASP A 185 -10.77 -15.03 -7.52
CA ASP A 185 -9.73 -14.43 -8.39
C ASP A 185 -9.38 -12.97 -8.02
N THR A 186 -9.44 -12.63 -6.75
CA THR A 186 -9.48 -11.27 -6.22
C THR A 186 -8.78 -11.17 -4.83
N ALA A 187 -8.29 -12.29 -4.28
CA ALA A 187 -7.47 -12.33 -3.05
C ALA A 187 -6.07 -11.73 -3.17
N SER A 188 -5.68 -11.35 -4.38
CA SER A 188 -4.43 -10.67 -4.67
C SER A 188 -4.73 -9.18 -4.77
N GLY A 189 -4.20 -8.37 -3.86
CA GLY A 189 -4.20 -6.91 -3.98
C GLY A 189 -2.81 -6.42 -4.38
N ARG A 190 -2.71 -5.17 -4.79
CA ARG A 190 -1.45 -4.44 -4.84
C ARG A 190 -1.54 -3.25 -3.91
N VAL A 191 -0.49 -3.03 -3.12
CA VAL A 191 -0.30 -1.77 -2.42
C VAL A 191 0.54 -0.89 -3.33
N GLN A 192 0.05 0.31 -3.61
CA GLN A 192 0.77 1.38 -4.27
C GLN A 192 1.03 2.47 -3.25
N PHE A 193 2.20 3.10 -3.31
CA PHE A 193 2.50 4.22 -2.46
C PHE A 193 3.32 5.28 -3.19
N GLU A 194 3.18 6.49 -2.69
CA GLU A 194 3.94 7.67 -3.06
C GLU A 194 4.48 8.27 -1.77
N PHE A 195 5.79 8.45 -1.71
CA PHE A 195 6.49 9.02 -0.58
C PHE A 195 7.20 10.28 -1.01
N THR A 196 6.91 11.38 -0.32
CA THR A 196 7.54 12.67 -0.56
C THR A 196 8.28 13.13 0.67
N ARG A 197 9.45 13.74 0.45
CA ARG A 197 10.27 14.38 1.46
C ARG A 197 10.48 15.82 1.06
N ARG A 198 10.11 16.74 1.95
CA ARG A 198 10.38 18.17 1.76
C ARG A 198 11.29 18.66 2.86
N HIS A 199 12.47 19.11 2.49
CA HIS A 199 13.41 19.73 3.43
C HIS A 199 12.78 20.96 4.09
N ILE A 200 12.90 21.06 5.41
CA ILE A 200 12.43 22.20 6.21
C ILE A 200 13.64 23.03 6.66
N SER A 201 14.52 22.45 7.48
CA SER A 201 15.73 23.10 8.02
C SER A 201 16.66 22.07 8.64
N GLU A 202 17.98 22.28 8.58
CA GLU A 202 18.98 21.55 9.38
C GLU A 202 18.86 20.01 9.32
N GLY A 203 18.50 19.47 8.16
CA GLY A 203 18.33 18.02 7.98
C GLY A 203 16.98 17.48 8.46
N LEU A 204 16.06 18.33 8.94
CA LEU A 204 14.67 17.99 9.22
C LEU A 204 13.84 18.03 7.93
N TYR A 205 13.08 16.97 7.67
CA TYR A 205 12.20 16.86 6.52
C TYR A 205 10.76 16.64 6.97
N ARG A 206 9.82 17.25 6.24
CA ARG A 206 8.42 16.84 6.26
C ARG A 206 8.25 15.62 5.38
N TRP A 207 7.75 14.55 5.96
CA TRP A 207 7.48 13.29 5.30
C TRP A 207 5.99 13.18 5.04
N CYS A 208 5.63 12.80 3.81
CA CYS A 208 4.26 12.47 3.46
C CYS A 208 4.26 11.15 2.69
N LEU A 209 3.61 10.13 3.23
CA LEU A 209 3.39 8.84 2.59
C LEU A 209 1.90 8.73 2.25
N LEU A 210 1.59 8.74 0.95
CA LEU A 210 0.29 8.35 0.43
C LEU A 210 0.33 6.87 0.07
N MET A 211 -0.61 6.09 0.56
CA MET A 211 -0.70 4.65 0.30
C MET A 211 -2.12 4.28 -0.15
N ARG A 212 -2.23 3.49 -1.20
CA ARG A 212 -3.48 3.03 -1.79
C ARG A 212 -3.47 1.51 -1.95
N ARG A 213 -4.59 0.87 -1.64
CA ARG A 213 -4.80 -0.55 -1.92
C ARG A 213 -5.65 -0.69 -3.18
N VAL A 214 -5.11 -1.38 -4.17
CA VAL A 214 -5.79 -1.68 -5.44
C VAL A 214 -6.11 -3.17 -5.45
N ALA A 215 -7.39 -3.53 -5.55
CA ALA A 215 -7.79 -4.92 -5.74
C ALA A 215 -7.45 -5.35 -7.18
N LEU A 216 -6.91 -6.57 -7.38
CA LEU A 216 -6.67 -7.11 -8.73
C LEU A 216 -7.95 -7.65 -9.39
N ALA A 217 -9.15 -7.37 -8.86
CA ALA A 217 -10.41 -7.66 -9.55
C ALA A 217 -10.53 -6.79 -10.80
N GLY A 218 -10.06 -7.34 -11.92
CA GLY A 218 -10.22 -6.76 -13.25
C GLY A 218 -9.43 -5.47 -13.41
N GLU A 219 -8.25 -5.56 -14.02
CA GLU A 219 -7.72 -4.43 -14.78
C GLU A 219 -8.87 -3.83 -15.62
N PRO A 220 -9.27 -2.56 -15.46
CA PRO A 220 -9.44 -1.81 -16.68
C PRO A 220 -8.01 -1.78 -17.24
N ARG A 221 -7.78 -2.52 -18.32
CA ARG A 221 -6.68 -2.19 -19.23
C ARG A 221 -6.93 -0.75 -19.68
N ASN A 222 -6.52 0.22 -18.87
CA ASN A 222 -6.14 1.52 -19.36
C ASN A 222 -4.90 1.24 -20.20
N GLY A 223 -5.16 0.88 -21.45
CA GLY A 223 -4.13 0.80 -22.46
C GLY A 223 -3.35 2.10 -22.37
N GLU A 224 -2.04 1.98 -22.19
CA GLU A 224 -1.13 3.02 -22.65
C GLU A 224 -1.65 3.51 -24.00
N PRO A 225 -1.79 4.83 -24.23
CA PRO A 225 -1.89 5.31 -25.59
C PRO A 225 -0.54 4.95 -26.23
N ARG A 226 -0.45 3.75 -26.81
CA ARG A 226 0.55 3.45 -27.82
C ARG A 226 0.28 4.47 -28.91
N ASN A 227 1.07 5.54 -28.91
CA ASN A 227 1.27 6.39 -30.07
C ASN A 227 1.68 5.46 -31.21
N GLY A 228 0.69 5.03 -31.98
CA GLY A 228 0.91 4.33 -33.22
C GLY A 228 1.54 5.32 -34.18
N GLU A 229 2.85 5.23 -34.37
CA GLU A 229 3.47 5.77 -35.57
C GLU A 229 2.72 5.20 -36.79
N PRO A 230 2.24 6.03 -37.72
CA PRO A 230 1.57 5.52 -38.91
C PRO A 230 2.64 4.87 -39.81
N ARG A 231 2.80 3.54 -39.70
CA ARG A 231 3.49 2.78 -40.72
C ARG A 231 2.61 2.70 -41.96
N ASN A 232 2.92 3.55 -42.94
CA ASN A 232 2.51 3.40 -44.33
C ASN A 232 2.87 1.99 -44.82
N GLY A 233 1.86 1.15 -45.04
CA GLY A 233 1.98 -0.13 -45.72
C GLY A 233 1.37 -0.04 -47.11
N GLU A 234 2.19 -0.21 -48.14
CA GLU A 234 1.79 -0.28 -49.54
C GLU A 234 0.74 -1.39 -49.80
N PRO A 235 -0.20 -1.20 -50.74
CA PRO A 235 -1.20 -2.23 -51.05
C PRO A 235 -0.57 -3.34 -51.90
N ARG A 236 -0.48 -4.56 -51.35
CA ARG A 236 -0.20 -5.76 -52.14
C ARG A 236 -1.52 -6.40 -52.61
N ASN A 237 -1.76 -6.32 -53.92
CA ASN A 237 -2.77 -7.07 -54.65
C ASN A 237 -2.57 -8.59 -54.46
N GLY A 238 -3.67 -9.30 -54.16
CA GLY A 238 -3.77 -10.75 -54.23
C GLY A 238 -5.16 -11.15 -54.74
N GLU A 239 -5.18 -11.91 -55.82
CA GLU A 239 -6.34 -12.25 -56.68
C GLU A 239 -7.47 -13.03 -55.97
N PRO A 240 -8.73 -12.92 -56.45
CA PRO A 240 -9.86 -13.67 -55.91
C PRO A 240 -9.90 -15.10 -56.45
N ARG A 241 -9.93 -16.10 -55.57
CA ARG A 241 -10.29 -17.49 -55.91
C ARG A 241 -11.79 -17.71 -55.69
N ASN A 242 -12.51 -17.92 -56.79
CA ASN A 242 -13.89 -18.39 -56.82
C ASN A 242 -14.01 -19.82 -56.25
N GLY A 243 -15.02 -20.05 -55.41
CA GLY A 243 -15.50 -21.37 -55.00
C GLY A 243 -17.01 -21.28 -54.75
N GLU A 244 -17.76 -22.15 -55.44
CA GLU A 244 -19.22 -22.12 -55.64
C GLU A 244 -20.09 -22.26 -54.37
N PRO A 245 -21.35 -21.75 -54.39
CA PRO A 245 -22.30 -21.88 -53.28
C PRO A 245 -23.02 -23.23 -53.26
N ARG A 246 -23.05 -23.90 -52.11
CA ARG A 246 -23.94 -25.05 -51.84
C ARG A 246 -25.25 -24.56 -51.20
N ASN A 247 -26.35 -24.72 -51.92
CA ASN A 247 -27.74 -24.53 -51.47
C ASN A 247 -28.34 -25.83 -50.88
N GLY A 248 -29.27 -25.68 -49.93
CA GLY A 248 -30.27 -26.67 -49.49
C GLY A 248 -30.21 -26.94 -47.98
N GLU A 249 -31.25 -26.85 -47.14
CA GLU A 249 -32.69 -26.56 -47.22
C GLU A 249 -33.14 -26.11 -45.79
N PRO A 250 -34.25 -25.35 -45.63
CA PRO A 250 -34.77 -24.95 -44.32
C PRO A 250 -35.65 -26.04 -43.68
N ARG A 251 -35.38 -26.40 -42.42
CA ARG A 251 -36.30 -27.21 -41.60
C ARG A 251 -37.35 -26.30 -40.94
N ASN A 252 -38.60 -26.40 -41.42
CA ASN A 252 -39.78 -25.86 -40.74
C ASN A 252 -40.19 -26.76 -39.56
N GLY A 253 -40.70 -26.13 -38.49
CA GLY A 253 -41.09 -26.76 -37.23
C GLY A 253 -42.49 -27.37 -37.21
N GLU A 254 -42.75 -28.15 -36.17
CA GLU A 254 -44.09 -28.57 -35.74
C GLU A 254 -44.34 -28.10 -34.30
N PRO A 255 -45.52 -27.52 -33.99
CA PRO A 255 -45.93 -27.20 -32.64
C PRO A 255 -46.66 -28.39 -32.00
N ARG A 256 -46.35 -28.71 -30.73
CA ARG A 256 -47.18 -29.61 -29.91
C ARG A 256 -48.08 -28.79 -28.99
N ASN A 257 -49.37 -28.80 -29.33
CA ASN A 257 -50.48 -28.38 -28.47
C ASN A 257 -50.55 -29.28 -27.22
N GLY A 258 -50.90 -28.66 -26.08
CA GLY A 258 -51.40 -29.36 -24.90
C GLY A 258 -52.90 -29.63 -25.01
N GLU A 259 -53.37 -30.63 -24.28
CA GLU A 259 -54.76 -30.75 -23.84
C GLU A 259 -54.82 -31.32 -22.41
N PRO A 260 -55.90 -31.02 -21.66
CA PRO A 260 -55.97 -31.10 -20.21
C PRO A 260 -56.63 -32.39 -19.71
N GLY A 261 -56.60 -32.56 -18.38
CA GLY A 261 -57.00 -33.78 -17.69
C GLY A 261 -58.49 -34.13 -17.72
N ASN A 262 -58.71 -35.38 -17.34
CA ASN A 262 -59.94 -35.90 -16.75
C ASN A 262 -59.54 -36.99 -15.73
#